data_AF-A0A0K3BII2-F1
#
_entry.id   AF-A0A0K3BII2-F1
#
_cell.length_a   1.000
_cell.length_b   1.000
_cell.length_c   1.000
_cell.angle_alpha   90.00
_cell.angle_beta   90.00
_cell.angle_gamma   90.00
#
_symmetry.space_group_name_H-M   'P 1'
#
loop_
_entity.id
_entity.type
_entity.pdbx_description
1 polymer ?
#
loop_
_entity_poly.entity_id
_entity_poly.type
_entity_poly.pdbx_seq_one_letter_code
_entity_poly.pdbx_strand_id
1 'polypeptide(L)' 'MEQRLGRQLLPGENVHHINGDRLDNRLENLELWTIRQPRGQRVQDLLVWAHEFIAQYGSIRFRIDIMRYHT' A
#
# COMPACT_ATOMS: atom_id res chain seq x y z
N MET A 1 3.31 8.80 9.42
CA MET A 1 2.39 7.94 8.65
C MET A 1 1.34 7.25 9.52
N GLU A 2 1.72 6.60 10.63
CA GLU A 2 0.79 5.89 11.52
C GLU A 2 -0.43 6.71 11.98
N GLN A 3 -0.22 7.98 12.34
CA GLN A 3 -1.30 8.91 12.70
C GLN A 3 -2.32 9.09 11.57
N ARG A 4 -1.89 9.09 10.30
CA ARG A 4 -2.76 9.20 9.13
C ARG A 4 -3.53 7.91 8.86
N LEU A 5 -2.92 6.76 9.17
CA LEU A 5 -3.55 5.45 9.05
C LEU A 5 -4.50 5.15 10.21
N GLY A 6 -4.36 5.85 11.35
CA GLY A 6 -5.09 5.55 12.59
C GLY A 6 -4.65 4.23 13.24
N ARG A 7 -3.49 3.69 12.85
CA ARG A 7 -2.90 2.46 13.38
C ARG A 7 -1.38 2.48 13.23
N GLN A 8 -0.71 1.62 13.99
CA GLN A 8 0.72 1.37 13.81
C GLN A 8 1.02 0.74 12.44
N LEU A 9 2.27 0.90 11.98
CA LEU A 9 2.76 0.20 10.80
C LEU A 9 2.81 -1.30 11.08
N LEU A 10 2.33 -2.08 10.12
CA LEU A 10 2.37 -3.53 10.18
C LEU A 10 3.78 -4.04 9.80
N PRO A 11 4.14 -5.25 10.25
CA PRO A 11 5.34 -5.91 9.74
C PRO A 11 5.30 -6.00 8.21
N GLY A 12 6.31 -5.42 7.57
CA GLY A 12 6.40 -5.33 6.12
C GLY A 12 5.82 -4.06 5.50
N GLU A 13 5.46 -3.06 6.32
CA GLU A 13 5.18 -1.70 5.87
C GLU A 13 6.37 -0.78 6.12
N ASN A 14 6.57 0.20 5.23
CA ASN A 14 7.56 1.26 5.38
C ASN A 14 6.99 2.59 4.89
N VAL A 15 7.60 3.69 5.36
CA VAL A 15 7.30 5.05 4.87
C VAL A 15 8.32 5.44 3.82
N HIS A 16 7.85 5.79 2.63
CA HIS A 16 8.69 6.30 1.54
C HIS A 16 8.53 7.82 1.41
N HIS A 17 9.62 8.51 1.05
CA HIS A 17 9.62 9.94 0.77
C HIS A 17 9.67 10.14 -0.74
N ILE A 18 8.65 10.76 -1.32
CA ILE A 18 8.49 10.90 -2.78
C ILE A 18 9.67 11.68 -3.39
N ASN A 19 10.10 12.75 -2.72
CA ASN A 19 11.23 13.58 -3.19
C ASN A 19 12.62 13.05 -2.79
N GLY A 20 12.70 11.94 -2.05
CA GLY A 20 13.95 11.38 -1.53
C GLY A 20 14.60 12.16 -0.37
N ASP A 21 14.06 13.31 0.01
CA ASP A 21 14.51 14.08 1.17
C ASP A 21 13.92 13.49 2.45
N ARG A 22 14.78 12.91 3.30
CA ARG A 22 14.40 12.28 4.57
C ARG A 22 13.98 13.28 5.65
N LEU A 23 14.22 14.58 5.44
CA LEU A 23 13.84 15.62 6.39
C LEU A 23 12.45 16.19 6.08
N ASP A 24 11.96 16.04 4.84
CA ASP A 24 10.65 16.51 4.42
C ASP A 24 9.53 15.54 4.85
N ASN A 25 9.07 15.71 6.09
CA ASN A 25 8.04 14.87 6.73
C ASN A 25 6.60 15.35 6.46
N ARG A 26 6.40 16.24 5.49
CA ARG A 26 5.05 16.68 5.11
C ARG A 26 4.26 15.49 4.56
N LEU A 27 2.99 15.39 4.93
CA LEU A 27 2.18 14.19 4.67
C LEU A 27 1.93 13.95 3.18
N GLU A 28 1.94 14.99 2.36
CA GLU A 28 1.89 14.92 0.90
C GLU A 28 3.18 14.40 0.26
N ASN A 29 4.30 14.38 0.99
CA ASN A 29 5.58 13.83 0.55
C ASN A 29 5.80 12.38 1.02
N LEU A 30 4.87 11.82 1.80
CA LEU A 30 5.00 10.48 2.39
C LEU A 30 4.04 9.47 1.76
N GLU A 31 4.54 8.29 1.45
CA GLU A 31 3.76 7.15 0.96
C GLU A 31 3.89 5.94 1.89
N LEU A 32 2.82 5.13 1.96
CA LEU A 32 2.87 3.81 2.57
C LEU A 32 3.33 2.80 1.53
N TRP A 33 4.43 2.12 1.80
CA TRP A 33 4.95 1.05 0.96
C TRP A 33 4.82 -0.30 1.67
N THR A 34 4.52 -1.35 0.92
CA THR A 34 4.63 -2.74 1.38
C THR A 34 5.83 -3.41 0.74
N ILE A 35 6.55 -4.25 1.48
CA ILE A 35 7.68 -5.03 0.95
C ILE A 35 7.28 -6.46 0.56
N ARG A 36 6.03 -6.87 0.82
CA ARG A 36 5.59 -8.25 0.64
C ARG A 36 4.79 -8.41 -0.64
N GLN A 37 5.40 -9.06 -1.63
CA GLN A 37 4.72 -9.56 -2.83
C GLN A 37 5.22 -10.97 -3.16
N PRO A 38 4.33 -11.96 -3.27
CA PRO A 38 4.73 -13.33 -3.59
C PRO A 38 5.26 -13.43 -5.03
N ARG A 39 6.40 -14.10 -5.21
CA ARG A 39 7.02 -14.34 -6.53
C ARG A 39 6.90 -15.80 -6.93
N GLY A 40 6.70 -16.07 -8.22
CA GLY A 40 6.75 -17.43 -8.78
C GLY A 40 5.62 -18.36 -8.35
N GLN A 41 4.42 -17.83 -8.10
CA GLN A 41 3.27 -18.60 -7.62
C GLN A 41 2.26 -18.90 -8.73
N ARG A 42 1.39 -19.90 -8.49
CA ARG A 42 0.26 -20.19 -9.39
C ARG A 42 -0.74 -19.04 -9.33
N VAL A 43 -1.48 -18.84 -10.43
CA VAL A 43 -2.50 -17.78 -10.54
C VAL A 43 -3.55 -17.87 -9.42
N GLN A 44 -3.99 -19.08 -9.08
CA GLN A 44 -4.97 -19.28 -7.99
C GLN A 44 -4.45 -18.80 -6.63
N ASP A 45 -3.18 -19.07 -6.32
CA ASP A 45 -2.56 -18.63 -5.06
C ASP A 45 -2.40 -17.09 -5.04
N LEU A 46 -2.09 -16.49 -6.19
CA LEU A 46 -2.02 -15.03 -6.34
C LEU A 46 -3.39 -14.36 -6.17
N LEU A 47 -4.47 -14.98 -6.65
CA LEU A 47 -5.83 -14.46 -6.45
C LEU A 47 -6.23 -14.48 -4.98
N VAL A 48 -5.94 -15.57 -4.26
CA VAL A 48 -6.17 -15.64 -2.81
C VAL A 48 -5.39 -14.55 -2.08
N TRP A 49 -4.10 -14.43 -2.38
CA TRP A 49 -3.27 -13.37 -1.79
C TRP A 49 -3.80 -11.97 -2.12
N ALA A 50 -4.25 -11.72 -3.36
CA ALA A 50 -4.81 -10.44 -3.76
C ALA A 50 -6.10 -10.12 -2.98
N HIS A 51 -6.96 -11.10 -2.74
CA HIS A 51 -8.16 -10.91 -1.91
C HIS A 51 -7.81 -10.59 -0.46
N GLU A 52 -6.83 -11.26 0.15
CA GLU A 52 -6.33 -10.93 1.49
C GLU A 52 -5.74 -9.53 1.53
N PHE A 53 -4.96 -9.16 0.51
CA PHE A 53 -4.36 -7.83 0.38
C PHE A 53 -5.44 -6.74 0.26
N ILE A 54 -6.45 -6.95 -0.59
CA ILE A 54 -7.59 -6.03 -0.72
C ILE A 54 -8.37 -5.96 0.60
N ALA A 55 -8.59 -7.07 1.30
CA ALA A 55 -9.27 -7.05 2.59
C ALA A 55 -8.47 -6.24 3.65
N GLN A 56 -7.13 -6.35 3.61
CA GLN A 56 -6.24 -5.64 4.54
C GLN A 56 -6.13 -4.14 4.24
N TYR A 57 -6.04 -3.74 2.97
CA TYR A 57 -5.70 -2.38 2.56
C TYR A 57 -6.84 -1.62 1.87
N GLY A 58 -7.94 -2.29 1.52
CA GLY A 58 -9.03 -1.73 0.71
C GLY A 58 -9.81 -0.59 1.39
N SER A 59 -9.72 -0.46 2.71
CA SER A 59 -10.28 0.67 3.45
C SER A 59 -9.40 1.92 3.41
N ILE A 60 -8.14 1.79 2.98
CA ILE A 60 -7.22 2.93 2.93
C ILE A 60 -7.65 3.85 1.80
N ARG A 61 -8.22 5.00 2.18
CA ARG A 61 -8.53 6.09 1.27
C ARG A 61 -7.24 6.81 0.87
N PHE A 62 -6.57 6.25 -0.14
CA PHE A 62 -5.75 7.07 -1.02
C PHE A 62 -6.63 7.65 -2.13
N ARG A 63 -6.18 8.71 -2.80
CA ARG A 63 -6.87 9.25 -3.97
C ARG A 63 -6.70 8.24 -5.12
N ILE A 64 -7.52 7.19 -5.14
CA ILE A 64 -7.44 6.18 -6.18
C ILE A 64 -8.25 6.70 -7.36
N ASP A 65 -7.57 7.27 -8.35
CA ASP A 65 -8.11 7.41 -9.70
C ASP A 65 -8.16 5.98 -10.30
N ILE A 66 -9.13 5.17 -9.87
CA ILE A 66 -9.37 3.85 -10.47
C ILE A 66 -9.84 4.13 -11.90
N MET A 67 -8.91 4.04 -12.84
CA MET A 67 -9.22 3.82 -14.25
C MET A 67 -10.18 2.63 -14.30
N ARG A 68 -11.46 2.91 -14.54
CA ARG A 68 -12.48 1.89 -14.77
C ARG A 68 -12.03 1.09 -15.98
N TYR A 69 -11.49 -0.11 -15.77
CA TYR A 69 -11.35 -1.09 -16.82
C TYR A 69 -12.78 -1.43 -17.28
N HIS A 70 -13.23 -0.77 -18.34
CA HIS A 70 -14.42 -1.18 -19.07
C HIS A 70 -14.00 -2.40 -19.88
N THR A 71 -14.67 -3.52 -19.62
CA THR A 71 -14.74 -4.67 -20.52
C THR A 71 -15.47 -4.30 -21.79
#